data_AF-A0AAV7IML9-F1
#
_entry.id   AF-A0AAV7IML9-F1
#
_cell.length_a   1.000
_cell.length_b   1.000
_cell.length_c   1.000
_cell.angle_alpha   90.00
_cell.angle_beta   90.00
_cell.angle_gamma   90.00
#
_symmetry.space_group_name_H-M   'P 1'
#
loop_
_entity.id
_entity.type
_entity.pdbx_description
1 polymer ?
#
loop_
_entity_poly.entity_id
_entity_poly.type
_entity_poly.pdbx_seq_one_letter_code
_entity_poly.pdbx_strand_id
1 'polypeptide(L)'
;MSLARPDINAVKKALEKTVRNFGNSLLPLDSIDFGERFKSHAAKNLVPRYALENVKQRCLDFLIVLCEQLVLRLPENLAVLSNLRFFTPAMCLSQSLIISADDLPWELSAEGADRDLIRIQWCQLRTLRLHDISIEFDNNVEITKFWIAVWNLRDASGNQSFKELASFAIRALSLPISNADVERVFSVISIVKTKLRNRMLLPMLVALIRIRIHMSVHGHCCKNYTPTEYMLQLFTSKIYESSEDSVQTSEISDGALIESLKLIEAGEIDL
;
A
#
# COMPACT_ATOMS: atom_id res chain seq x y z
N MET A 1 25.59 16.18 9.09
CA MET A 1 24.50 16.42 10.06
C MET A 1 23.66 15.15 10.11
N SER A 2 23.92 14.30 11.10
CA SER A 2 23.25 13.01 11.25
C SER A 2 21.77 13.25 11.58
N LEU A 3 20.87 12.96 10.65
CA LEU A 3 19.46 12.81 10.95
C LEU A 3 19.37 11.60 11.90
N ALA A 4 19.24 11.88 13.19
CA ALA A 4 19.04 10.87 14.22
C ALA A 4 17.87 9.98 13.78
N ARG A 5 18.16 8.70 13.53
CA ARG A 5 17.17 7.69 13.14
C ARG A 5 16.09 7.70 14.23
N PRO A 6 14.82 8.05 13.93
CA PRO A 6 13.76 7.76 14.87
C PRO A 6 13.67 6.25 14.94
N ASP A 7 14.14 5.67 16.04
CA ASP A 7 13.96 4.26 16.33
C ASP A 7 12.46 4.03 16.44
N ILE A 8 11.89 3.42 15.41
CA ILE A 8 10.44 3.28 15.32
C ILE A 8 9.94 2.31 16.40
N ASN A 9 10.79 1.39 16.87
CA ASN A 9 10.47 0.57 18.03
C ASN A 9 10.51 1.40 19.32
N ALA A 10 11.42 2.37 19.44
CA ALA A 10 11.38 3.34 20.54
C ALA A 10 10.13 4.24 20.46
N VAL A 11 9.69 4.66 19.27
CA VAL A 11 8.45 5.41 19.08
C VAL A 11 7.23 4.56 19.42
N LYS A 12 7.17 3.31 18.93
CA LYS A 12 6.10 2.35 19.27
C LYS A 12 6.07 2.08 20.77
N LYS A 13 7.23 1.83 21.39
CA LYS A 13 7.35 1.61 22.84
C LYS A 13 7.02 2.87 23.65
N ALA A 14 7.36 4.05 23.16
CA ALA A 14 6.99 5.32 23.77
C ALA A 14 5.48 5.53 23.69
N LEU A 15 4.86 5.25 22.53
CA LEU A 15 3.41 5.28 22.32
C LEU A 15 2.69 4.24 23.20
N GLU A 16 3.17 3.00 23.26
CA GLU A 16 2.62 1.96 24.14
C GLU A 16 2.75 2.32 25.63
N LYS A 17 3.88 2.94 26.02
CA LYS A 17 4.10 3.41 27.40
C LYS A 17 3.21 4.61 27.74
N THR A 18 2.98 5.51 26.79
CA THR A 18 2.08 6.66 26.97
C THR A 18 0.61 6.24 26.96
N VAL A 19 0.21 5.30 26.09
CA VAL A 19 -1.14 4.70 26.07
C VAL A 19 -1.49 4.07 27.41
N ARG A 20 -0.55 3.37 28.05
CA ARG A 20 -0.79 2.77 29.38
C ARG A 20 -0.91 3.80 30.52
N ASN A 21 -0.46 5.04 30.34
CA ASN A 21 -0.30 6.05 31.40
C ASN A 21 -0.63 7.49 30.94
N PHE A 22 -1.63 7.67 30.07
CA PHE A 22 -1.97 9.01 29.56
C PHE A 22 -2.27 9.99 30.70
N GLY A 23 -3.00 9.57 31.73
CA GLY A 23 -3.35 10.43 32.87
C GLY A 23 -2.17 11.06 33.61
N ASN A 24 -0.98 10.44 33.59
CA ASN A 24 0.20 10.91 34.34
C ASN A 24 1.29 11.55 33.47
N SER A 25 1.15 11.53 32.14
CA SER A 25 2.20 11.96 31.20
C SER A 25 1.76 13.10 30.28
N LEU A 26 0.52 13.59 30.40
CA LEU A 26 -0.02 14.66 29.57
C LEU A 26 0.38 16.03 30.10
N LEU A 27 0.75 16.91 29.17
CA LEU A 27 0.93 18.33 29.47
C LEU A 27 -0.42 18.96 29.86
N PRO A 28 -0.43 19.98 30.73
CA PRO A 28 -1.62 20.78 30.99
C PRO A 28 -2.21 21.32 29.68
N LEU A 29 -3.54 21.44 29.62
CA LEU A 29 -4.31 21.93 28.46
C LEU A 29 -3.79 23.24 27.86
N ASP A 30 -3.25 24.14 28.68
CA ASP A 30 -2.73 25.43 28.24
C ASP A 30 -1.37 25.35 27.53
N SER A 31 -0.66 24.23 27.73
CA SER A 31 0.63 23.94 27.11
C SER A 31 0.48 23.18 25.78
N ILE A 32 -0.75 22.79 25.41
CA ILE A 32 -1.02 22.10 24.15
C ILE A 32 -1.17 23.14 23.04
N ASP A 33 -0.38 22.99 21.97
CA ASP A 33 -0.51 23.84 20.80
C ASP A 33 -1.61 23.34 19.86
N PHE A 34 -2.77 24.00 19.90
CA PHE A 34 -3.89 23.77 18.99
C PHE A 34 -3.70 24.42 17.60
N GLY A 35 -2.57 25.09 17.39
CA GLY A 35 -2.21 25.73 16.13
C GLY A 35 -2.84 27.12 15.91
N GLU A 36 -2.24 27.87 14.99
CA GLU A 36 -2.55 29.28 14.76
C GLU A 36 -3.97 29.52 14.23
N ARG A 37 -4.46 28.62 13.38
CA ARG A 37 -5.82 28.72 12.82
C ARG A 37 -6.89 28.62 13.90
N PHE A 38 -6.71 27.72 14.87
CA PHE A 38 -7.61 27.56 16.00
C PHE A 38 -7.62 28.81 16.87
N LYS A 39 -6.43 29.33 17.23
CA LYS A 39 -6.26 30.55 18.03
C LYS A 39 -6.91 31.77 17.36
N SER A 40 -6.63 31.95 16.06
CA SER A 40 -7.21 33.02 15.24
C SER A 40 -8.74 32.95 15.17
N HIS A 41 -9.33 31.76 15.03
CA HIS A 41 -10.79 31.60 14.97
C HIS A 41 -11.47 31.77 16.33
N ALA A 42 -10.83 31.31 17.41
CA ALA A 42 -11.31 31.49 18.77
C ALA A 42 -11.36 32.97 19.16
N ALA A 43 -10.32 33.73 18.78
CA ALA A 43 -10.25 35.17 19.02
C ALA A 43 -11.31 35.95 18.22
N LYS A 44 -11.57 35.58 16.96
CA LYS A 44 -12.57 36.24 16.10
C LYS A 44 -14.01 36.04 16.55
N ASN A 45 -14.34 34.88 17.12
CA ASN A 45 -15.73 34.50 17.43
C ASN A 45 -16.15 34.80 18.88
N LEU A 46 -15.33 35.48 19.69
CA LEU A 46 -15.66 35.87 21.08
C LEU A 46 -16.24 34.69 21.91
N VAL A 47 -15.65 33.50 21.74
CA VAL A 47 -16.14 32.28 22.37
C VAL A 47 -15.96 32.38 23.90
N PRO A 48 -17.00 32.07 24.71
CA PRO A 48 -16.88 32.05 26.16
C PRO A 48 -15.76 31.09 26.61
N ARG A 49 -15.00 31.47 27.65
CA ARG A 49 -13.86 30.67 28.14
C ARG A 49 -14.24 29.21 28.44
N TYR A 50 -15.38 28.98 29.09
CA TYR A 50 -15.85 27.62 29.41
C TYR A 50 -16.08 26.76 28.16
N ALA A 51 -16.64 27.35 27.10
CA ALA A 51 -16.92 26.64 25.86
C ALA A 51 -15.62 26.34 25.09
N LEU A 52 -14.66 27.26 25.14
CA LEU A 52 -13.34 27.07 24.56
C LEU A 52 -12.55 25.96 25.28
N GLU A 53 -12.59 25.93 26.60
CA GLU A 53 -12.00 24.84 27.40
C GLU A 53 -12.64 23.50 27.08
N ASN A 54 -13.96 23.43 26.94
CA ASN A 54 -14.65 22.20 26.54
C ASN A 54 -14.19 21.69 25.17
N VAL A 55 -14.04 22.58 24.19
CA VAL A 55 -13.53 22.23 22.85
C VAL A 55 -12.08 21.75 22.92
N LYS A 56 -11.22 22.45 23.66
CA LYS A 56 -9.82 22.03 23.87
C LYS A 56 -9.73 20.64 24.53
N GLN A 57 -10.58 20.38 25.53
CA GLN A 57 -10.68 19.06 26.17
C GLN A 57 -11.08 17.98 25.17
N ARG A 58 -12.11 18.22 24.35
CA ARG A 58 -12.52 17.26 23.31
C ARG A 58 -11.42 17.00 22.29
N CYS A 59 -10.65 18.03 21.91
CA CYS A 59 -9.50 17.86 21.04
C CYS A 59 -8.42 16.98 21.68
N LEU A 60 -8.16 17.16 22.98
CA LEU A 60 -7.24 16.31 23.73
C LEU A 60 -7.75 14.86 23.79
N ASP A 61 -9.01 14.66 24.16
CA ASP A 61 -9.62 13.33 24.23
C ASP A 61 -9.58 12.63 22.87
N PHE A 62 -9.84 13.37 21.79
CA PHE A 62 -9.71 12.86 20.42
C PHE A 62 -8.28 12.43 20.10
N LEU A 63 -7.27 13.22 20.46
CA LEU A 63 -5.86 12.88 20.22
C LEU A 63 -5.43 11.64 21.02
N ILE A 64 -5.91 11.49 22.25
CA ILE A 64 -5.68 10.30 23.08
C ILE A 64 -6.24 9.07 22.38
N VAL A 65 -7.53 9.10 22.00
CA VAL A 65 -8.18 7.99 21.28
C VAL A 65 -7.46 7.72 19.96
N LEU A 66 -7.05 8.75 19.22
CA LEU A 66 -6.28 8.59 17.99
C LEU A 66 -4.98 7.82 18.24
N CYS A 67 -4.21 8.20 19.27
CA CYS A 67 -2.98 7.50 19.63
C CYS A 67 -3.23 6.03 20.03
N GLU A 68 -4.26 5.76 20.82
CA GLU A 68 -4.66 4.39 21.17
C GLU A 68 -5.01 3.56 19.92
N GLN A 69 -5.85 4.12 19.05
CA GLN A 69 -6.28 3.47 17.82
C GLN A 69 -5.13 3.27 16.82
N LEU A 70 -4.14 4.17 16.80
CA LEU A 70 -2.92 4.00 16.02
C LEU A 70 -2.07 2.85 16.56
N VAL A 71 -1.85 2.78 17.88
CA VAL A 71 -1.10 1.67 18.49
C VAL A 71 -1.77 0.32 18.23
N LEU A 72 -3.10 0.25 18.31
CA LEU A 72 -3.86 -0.97 18.01
C LEU A 72 -3.74 -1.44 16.55
N ARG A 73 -3.51 -0.52 15.61
CA ARG A 73 -3.43 -0.83 14.17
C ARG A 73 -2.00 -0.91 13.63
N LEU A 74 -1.00 -0.52 14.42
CA LEU A 74 0.40 -0.61 14.03
C LEU A 74 0.81 -2.08 13.98
N PRO A 75 1.23 -2.61 12.83
CA PRO A 75 1.59 -4.01 12.72
C PRO A 75 2.87 -4.33 13.52
N GLU A 76 3.06 -5.60 13.86
CA GLU A 76 4.23 -6.04 14.62
C GLU A 76 5.52 -6.00 13.80
N ASN A 77 5.42 -6.29 12.51
CA ASN A 77 6.53 -6.33 11.55
C ASN A 77 6.93 -4.94 11.01
N LEU A 78 6.74 -3.89 11.81
CA LEU A 78 6.97 -2.53 11.35
C LEU A 78 8.44 -2.24 11.02
N ALA A 79 9.37 -2.94 11.69
CA ALA A 79 10.79 -2.88 11.35
C ALA A 79 11.04 -3.33 9.89
N VAL A 80 10.43 -4.46 9.49
CA VAL A 80 10.51 -5.00 8.12
C VAL A 80 9.92 -4.02 7.11
N LEU A 81 8.75 -3.45 7.40
CA LEU A 81 8.14 -2.43 6.54
C LEU A 81 9.02 -1.18 6.43
N SER A 82 9.70 -0.81 7.51
CA SER A 82 10.62 0.31 7.49
C SER A 82 11.84 0.04 6.61
N ASN A 83 12.25 -1.22 6.47
CA ASN A 83 13.39 -1.62 5.62
C ASN A 83 13.05 -1.57 4.12
N LEU A 84 11.76 -1.50 3.74
CA LEU A 84 11.36 -1.25 2.35
C LEU A 84 11.94 0.05 1.78
N ARG A 85 12.23 1.04 2.65
CA ARG A 85 12.89 2.28 2.25
C ARG A 85 14.24 2.04 1.57
N PHE A 86 14.92 0.92 1.89
CA PHE A 86 16.20 0.59 1.30
C PHE A 86 16.09 0.34 -0.19
N PHE A 87 14.91 -0.06 -0.69
CA PHE A 87 14.65 -0.23 -2.11
C PHE A 87 14.40 1.09 -2.87
N THR A 88 14.44 2.25 -2.19
CA THR A 88 14.35 3.52 -2.91
C THR A 88 15.64 3.80 -3.69
N PRO A 89 15.57 4.37 -4.90
CA PRO A 89 16.75 4.66 -5.73
C PRO A 89 17.84 5.44 -4.97
N ALA A 90 17.40 6.42 -4.15
CA ALA A 90 18.29 7.25 -3.33
C ALA A 90 19.05 6.45 -2.25
N MET A 91 18.46 5.38 -1.71
CA MET A 91 19.11 4.53 -0.70
C MET A 91 19.90 3.40 -1.35
N CYS A 92 19.34 2.71 -2.35
CA CYS A 92 20.02 1.66 -3.11
C CYS A 92 21.35 2.15 -3.70
N LEU A 93 21.36 3.32 -4.33
CA LEU A 93 22.53 3.84 -5.03
C LEU A 93 23.41 4.74 -4.13
N SER A 94 23.14 4.78 -2.82
CA SER A 94 23.89 5.61 -1.90
C SER A 94 25.32 5.08 -1.71
N GLN A 95 26.29 5.90 -2.06
CA GLN A 95 27.71 5.63 -1.80
C GLN A 95 28.13 6.03 -0.38
N SER A 96 27.41 6.96 0.25
CA SER A 96 27.72 7.47 1.59
C SER A 96 27.10 6.65 2.72
N LEU A 97 25.97 6.01 2.46
CA LEU A 97 25.31 5.10 3.41
C LEU A 97 25.60 3.66 3.02
N ILE A 98 26.38 2.97 3.85
CA ILE A 98 26.60 1.53 3.68
C ILE A 98 25.40 0.81 4.28
N ILE A 99 24.55 0.28 3.40
CA ILE A 99 23.42 -0.58 3.75
C ILE A 99 23.88 -2.02 3.52
N SER A 100 23.91 -2.83 4.58
CA SER A 100 24.24 -4.24 4.44
C SER A 100 23.11 -4.95 3.71
N ALA A 101 23.45 -5.97 2.91
CA ALA A 101 22.44 -6.84 2.36
C ALA A 101 21.67 -7.60 3.46
N ASP A 102 22.27 -7.79 4.65
CA ASP A 102 21.58 -8.34 5.83
C ASP A 102 20.42 -7.48 6.33
N ASP A 103 20.47 -6.17 6.08
CA ASP A 103 19.44 -5.22 6.54
C ASP A 103 18.20 -5.23 5.63
N LEU A 104 18.24 -5.94 4.49
CA LEU A 104 17.10 -6.05 3.58
C LEU A 104 15.92 -6.76 4.28
N PRO A 105 14.67 -6.47 3.88
CA PRO A 105 13.46 -7.07 4.46
C PRO A 105 13.28 -8.52 3.99
N TRP A 106 14.17 -9.40 4.42
CA TRP A 106 14.25 -10.80 4.00
C TRP A 106 12.99 -11.62 4.30
N GLU A 107 12.17 -11.19 5.25
CA GLU A 107 10.87 -11.78 5.56
C GLU A 107 9.89 -11.66 4.38
N LEU A 108 10.15 -10.74 3.45
CA LEU A 108 9.34 -10.53 2.25
C LEU A 108 9.90 -11.25 1.02
N SER A 109 11.00 -12.01 1.16
CA SER A 109 11.58 -12.76 0.06
C SER A 109 10.70 -13.94 -0.33
N ALA A 110 10.88 -14.45 -1.56
CA ALA A 110 10.27 -15.71 -1.94
C ALA A 110 10.79 -16.87 -1.08
N GLU A 111 9.95 -17.88 -0.86
CA GLU A 111 10.39 -19.16 -0.31
C GLU A 111 11.39 -19.79 -1.28
N GLY A 112 12.57 -20.17 -0.78
CA GLY A 112 13.66 -20.71 -1.62
C GLY A 112 14.48 -19.68 -2.40
N ALA A 113 14.31 -18.37 -2.14
CA ALA A 113 15.14 -17.35 -2.77
C ALA A 113 16.63 -17.55 -2.46
N ASP A 114 17.47 -17.46 -3.50
CA ASP A 114 18.92 -17.55 -3.37
C ASP A 114 19.48 -16.25 -2.76
N ARG A 115 19.68 -16.29 -1.44
CA ARG A 115 20.16 -15.13 -0.66
C ARG A 115 21.56 -14.73 -1.05
N ASP A 116 22.43 -15.67 -1.41
CA ASP A 116 23.82 -15.37 -1.75
C ASP A 116 23.88 -14.65 -3.10
N LEU A 117 23.09 -15.11 -4.07
CA LEU A 117 22.96 -14.42 -5.36
C LEU A 117 22.37 -13.01 -5.21
N ILE A 118 21.32 -12.85 -4.40
CA ILE A 118 20.74 -11.51 -4.11
C ILE A 118 21.77 -10.58 -3.46
N ARG A 119 22.61 -11.08 -2.54
CA ARG A 119 23.67 -10.29 -1.90
C ARG A 119 24.71 -9.83 -2.91
N ILE A 120 25.14 -10.71 -3.81
CA ILE A 120 26.08 -10.38 -4.88
C ILE A 120 25.48 -9.28 -5.77
N GLN A 121 24.24 -9.47 -6.23
CA GLN A 121 23.52 -8.49 -7.05
C GLN A 121 23.35 -7.15 -6.32
N TRP A 122 23.06 -7.16 -5.02
CA TRP A 122 22.94 -5.95 -4.20
C TRP A 122 24.27 -5.18 -4.16
N CYS A 123 25.37 -5.87 -3.90
CA CYS A 123 26.70 -5.25 -3.89
C CYS A 123 27.08 -4.65 -5.25
N GLN A 124 26.75 -5.33 -6.34
CA GLN A 124 27.00 -4.85 -7.70
C GLN A 124 26.13 -3.64 -8.05
N LEU A 125 24.84 -3.66 -7.72
CA LEU A 125 23.92 -2.54 -7.99
C LEU A 125 24.42 -1.24 -7.34
N ARG A 126 24.99 -1.34 -6.14
CA ARG A 126 25.54 -0.18 -5.40
C ARG A 126 26.75 0.48 -6.08
N THR A 127 27.41 -0.21 -7.00
CA THR A 127 28.51 0.37 -7.80
C THR A 127 28.00 1.20 -8.97
N LEU A 128 26.74 0.98 -9.38
CA LEU A 128 26.12 1.70 -10.47
C LEU A 128 25.66 3.08 -10.02
N ARG A 129 25.64 4.00 -10.97
CA ARG A 129 25.01 5.30 -10.84
C ARG A 129 23.67 5.27 -11.56
N LEU A 130 22.82 6.24 -11.26
CA LEU A 130 21.48 6.29 -11.82
C LEU A 130 21.48 6.31 -13.37
N HIS A 131 22.42 7.04 -13.97
CA HIS A 131 22.58 7.11 -15.42
C HIS A 131 23.11 5.82 -16.06
N ASP A 132 23.76 4.95 -15.30
CA ASP A 132 24.21 3.63 -15.81
C ASP A 132 23.02 2.68 -16.00
N ILE A 133 21.91 2.94 -15.29
CA ILE A 133 20.67 2.15 -15.37
C ILE A 133 19.79 2.68 -16.51
N SER A 134 19.57 3.99 -16.55
CA SER A 134 18.89 4.64 -17.66
C SER A 134 19.31 6.10 -17.75
N ILE A 135 19.57 6.56 -18.98
CA ILE A 135 19.98 7.94 -19.28
C ILE A 135 18.83 8.92 -19.00
N GLU A 136 17.58 8.45 -19.06
CA GLU A 136 16.37 9.27 -18.87
C GLU A 136 16.03 9.51 -17.40
N PHE A 137 16.73 8.86 -16.46
CA PHE A 137 16.41 8.97 -15.04
C PHE A 137 16.98 10.23 -14.41
N ASP A 138 16.11 10.92 -13.65
CA ASP A 138 16.47 12.04 -12.79
C ASP A 138 16.40 11.64 -11.31
N ASN A 139 16.75 12.57 -10.41
CA ASN A 139 16.75 12.32 -8.97
C ASN A 139 15.36 12.00 -8.38
N ASN A 140 14.28 12.18 -9.14
CA ASN A 140 12.89 11.95 -8.72
C ASN A 140 12.26 10.75 -9.45
N VAL A 141 13.08 9.82 -9.97
CA VAL A 141 12.59 8.63 -10.64
C VAL A 141 11.59 7.86 -9.77
N GLU A 142 10.48 7.47 -10.39
CA GLU A 142 9.47 6.63 -9.76
C GLU A 142 10.06 5.26 -9.42
N ILE A 143 9.88 4.82 -8.17
CA ILE A 143 10.48 3.58 -7.63
C ILE A 143 10.13 2.37 -8.51
N THR A 144 8.88 2.29 -9.00
CA THR A 144 8.41 1.20 -9.88
C THR A 144 9.18 1.18 -11.20
N LYS A 145 9.35 2.35 -11.85
CA LYS A 145 10.08 2.46 -13.11
C LYS A 145 11.55 2.13 -12.94
N PHE A 146 12.14 2.52 -11.82
CA PHE A 146 13.51 2.17 -11.46
C PHE A 146 13.72 0.66 -11.40
N TRP A 147 12.89 -0.07 -10.65
CA TRP A 147 13.05 -1.52 -10.51
C TRP A 147 12.72 -2.29 -11.80
N ILE A 148 11.80 -1.79 -12.63
CA ILE A 148 11.57 -2.34 -13.98
C ILE A 148 12.82 -2.17 -14.86
N ALA A 149 13.49 -1.02 -14.81
CA ALA A 149 14.73 -0.84 -15.56
C ALA A 149 15.84 -1.77 -15.03
N VAL A 150 16.00 -1.88 -13.71
CA VAL A 150 16.98 -2.80 -13.10
C VAL A 150 16.70 -4.25 -13.47
N TRP A 151 15.43 -4.67 -13.51
CA TRP A 151 15.01 -6.00 -13.98
C TRP A 151 15.43 -6.27 -15.44
N ASN A 152 15.35 -5.24 -16.28
CA ASN A 152 15.65 -5.33 -17.71
C ASN A 152 17.15 -5.14 -18.04
N LEU A 153 17.98 -4.79 -17.06
CA LEU A 153 19.43 -4.66 -17.26
C LEU A 153 20.06 -6.00 -17.63
N ARG A 154 20.80 -6.02 -18.74
CA ARG A 154 21.50 -7.19 -19.24
C ARG A 154 23.01 -7.01 -19.14
N ASP A 155 23.71 -8.10 -18.84
CA ASP A 155 25.17 -8.16 -18.90
C ASP A 155 25.66 -8.33 -20.35
N ALA A 156 26.99 -8.34 -20.52
CA ALA A 156 27.64 -8.59 -21.80
C ALA A 156 27.32 -9.96 -22.41
N SER A 157 26.79 -10.91 -21.61
CA SER A 157 26.35 -12.22 -22.05
C SER A 157 24.85 -12.26 -22.41
N GLY A 158 24.14 -11.14 -22.28
CA GLY A 158 22.71 -11.02 -22.57
C GLY A 158 21.79 -11.51 -21.44
N ASN A 159 22.34 -11.92 -20.30
CA ASN A 159 21.57 -12.38 -19.14
C ASN A 159 21.15 -11.20 -18.26
N GLN A 160 20.00 -11.32 -17.60
CA GLN A 160 19.51 -10.30 -16.66
C GLN A 160 20.37 -10.28 -15.40
N SER A 161 21.20 -9.25 -15.22
CA SER A 161 22.22 -9.20 -14.17
C SER A 161 21.63 -9.09 -12.76
N PHE A 162 20.44 -8.50 -12.62
CA PHE A 162 19.82 -8.17 -11.33
C PHE A 162 18.43 -8.81 -11.15
N LYS A 163 18.14 -9.90 -11.87
CA LYS A 163 16.80 -10.50 -11.91
C LYS A 163 16.25 -10.85 -10.51
N GLU A 164 17.03 -11.57 -9.70
CA GLU A 164 16.60 -12.04 -8.38
C GLU A 164 16.38 -10.89 -7.41
N LEU A 165 17.30 -9.92 -7.39
CA LEU A 165 17.18 -8.72 -6.58
C LEU A 165 15.99 -7.86 -6.99
N ALA A 166 15.80 -7.64 -8.30
CA ALA A 166 14.67 -6.87 -8.80
C ALA A 166 13.34 -7.60 -8.53
N SER A 167 13.30 -8.94 -8.64
CA SER A 167 12.13 -9.75 -8.24
C SER A 167 11.77 -9.49 -6.79
N PHE A 168 12.78 -9.57 -5.92
CA PHE A 168 12.61 -9.40 -4.49
C PHE A 168 12.11 -8.00 -4.16
N ALA A 169 12.72 -6.96 -4.73
CA ALA A 169 12.29 -5.58 -4.52
C ALA A 169 10.86 -5.34 -5.02
N ILE A 170 10.52 -5.78 -6.24
CA ILE A 170 9.16 -5.61 -6.79
C ILE A 170 8.14 -6.34 -5.93
N ARG A 171 8.41 -7.58 -5.50
CA ARG A 171 7.53 -8.35 -4.61
C ARG A 171 7.33 -7.64 -3.28
N ALA A 172 8.41 -7.17 -2.67
CA ALA A 172 8.35 -6.48 -1.38
C ALA A 172 7.59 -5.14 -1.48
N LEU A 173 7.75 -4.41 -2.59
CA LEU A 173 7.08 -3.14 -2.85
C LEU A 173 5.62 -3.28 -3.33
N SER A 174 5.21 -4.48 -3.75
CA SER A 174 3.84 -4.77 -4.20
C SER A 174 2.87 -5.01 -3.03
N LEU A 175 3.37 -5.00 -1.79
CA LEU A 175 2.51 -5.16 -0.62
C LEU A 175 1.62 -3.92 -0.42
N PRO A 176 0.30 -4.10 -0.28
CA PRO A 176 -0.59 -2.99 0.06
C PRO A 176 -0.39 -2.62 1.54
N ILE A 177 0.42 -1.60 1.81
CA ILE A 177 0.75 -1.15 3.18
C ILE A 177 -0.35 -0.24 3.76
N SER A 178 -1.23 0.31 2.91
CA SER A 178 -2.26 1.26 3.33
C SER A 178 -3.64 0.88 2.84
N ASN A 179 -4.67 1.40 3.51
CA ASN A 179 -6.06 1.23 3.12
C ASN A 179 -6.44 2.01 1.85
N ALA A 180 -5.53 2.80 1.27
CA ALA A 180 -5.83 3.63 0.10
C ALA A 180 -6.33 2.80 -1.10
N ASP A 181 -5.81 1.59 -1.28
CA ASP A 181 -6.27 0.71 -2.37
C ASP A 181 -7.68 0.18 -2.12
N VAL A 182 -8.00 -0.17 -0.87
CA VAL A 182 -9.35 -0.59 -0.46
C VAL A 182 -10.33 0.58 -0.60
N GLU A 183 -9.95 1.79 -0.19
CA GLU A 183 -10.75 3.01 -0.37
C GLU A 183 -10.99 3.33 -1.85
N ARG A 184 -10.00 3.12 -2.71
CA ARG A 184 -10.16 3.27 -4.16
C ARG A 184 -11.19 2.29 -4.70
N VAL A 185 -11.19 1.03 -4.22
CA VAL A 185 -12.25 0.07 -4.56
C VAL A 185 -13.61 0.53 -4.03
N PHE A 186 -13.71 1.02 -2.79
CA PHE A 186 -14.97 1.55 -2.25
C PHE A 186 -15.51 2.75 -3.04
N SER A 187 -14.63 3.58 -3.59
CA SER A 187 -15.02 4.64 -4.52
C SER A 187 -15.67 4.08 -5.79
N VAL A 188 -15.06 3.04 -6.39
CA VAL A 188 -15.65 2.31 -7.54
C VAL A 188 -17.01 1.70 -7.17
N ILE A 189 -17.13 1.09 -5.98
CA ILE A 189 -18.40 0.55 -5.49
C ILE A 189 -19.47 1.65 -5.41
N SER A 190 -19.12 2.83 -4.92
CA SER A 190 -20.06 3.96 -4.83
C SER A 190 -20.54 4.44 -6.20
N ILE A 191 -19.73 4.29 -7.25
CA ILE A 191 -20.14 4.57 -8.64
C ILE A 191 -21.06 3.47 -9.17
N VAL A 192 -20.77 2.21 -8.88
CA VAL A 192 -21.57 1.07 -9.34
C VAL A 192 -22.93 1.00 -8.62
N LYS A 193 -22.95 1.23 -7.30
CA LYS A 193 -24.16 1.29 -6.47
C LYS A 193 -24.61 2.73 -6.31
N THR A 194 -25.35 3.23 -7.29
CA THR A 194 -26.00 4.54 -7.18
C THR A 194 -27.26 4.46 -6.33
N LYS A 195 -27.79 5.61 -5.89
CA LYS A 195 -29.06 5.67 -5.13
C LYS A 195 -30.23 4.99 -5.88
N LEU A 196 -30.23 5.06 -7.21
CA LEU A 196 -31.25 4.44 -8.07
C LEU A 196 -30.97 2.96 -8.36
N ARG A 197 -29.73 2.49 -8.19
CA ARG A 197 -29.28 1.13 -8.46
C ARG A 197 -28.57 0.53 -7.23
N ASN A 198 -29.25 0.51 -6.09
CA ASN A 198 -28.71 0.02 -4.82
C ASN A 198 -29.04 -1.45 -4.53
N ARG A 199 -30.09 -2.00 -5.17
CA ARG A 199 -30.51 -3.41 -5.09
C ARG A 199 -29.84 -4.22 -6.19
N MET A 200 -28.70 -4.82 -5.85
CA MET A 200 -27.94 -5.68 -6.74
C MET A 200 -27.39 -6.85 -5.93
N LEU A 201 -27.47 -8.06 -6.47
CA LEU A 201 -26.89 -9.25 -5.86
C LEU A 201 -25.36 -9.15 -5.84
N LEU A 202 -24.74 -9.73 -4.81
CA LEU A 202 -23.30 -9.68 -4.60
C LEU A 202 -22.47 -10.17 -5.81
N PRO A 203 -22.81 -11.29 -6.49
CA PRO A 203 -22.03 -11.75 -7.65
C PRO A 203 -22.01 -10.74 -8.80
N MET A 204 -23.16 -10.13 -9.09
CA MET A 204 -23.27 -9.09 -10.13
C MET A 204 -22.46 -7.84 -9.76
N LEU A 205 -22.49 -7.45 -8.48
CA LEU A 205 -21.70 -6.33 -7.97
C LEU A 205 -20.20 -6.60 -8.12
N VAL A 206 -19.72 -7.77 -7.69
CA VAL A 206 -18.32 -8.18 -7.82
C VAL A 206 -17.88 -8.22 -9.29
N ALA A 207 -18.69 -8.78 -10.19
CA ALA A 207 -18.39 -8.82 -11.61
C ALA A 207 -18.23 -7.40 -12.21
N LEU A 208 -19.15 -6.48 -11.88
CA LEU A 208 -19.08 -5.10 -12.37
C LEU A 208 -17.87 -4.34 -11.82
N ILE A 209 -17.54 -4.53 -10.54
CA ILE A 209 -16.34 -3.95 -9.93
C ILE A 209 -15.09 -4.46 -10.64
N ARG A 210 -14.96 -5.78 -10.86
CA ARG A 210 -13.82 -6.39 -11.55
C ARG A 210 -13.63 -5.81 -12.96
N ILE A 211 -14.71 -5.71 -13.74
CA ILE A 211 -14.67 -5.10 -15.07
C ILE A 211 -14.23 -3.63 -15.00
N ARG A 212 -14.78 -2.84 -14.07
CA ARG A 212 -14.43 -1.42 -13.92
C ARG A 212 -12.97 -1.22 -13.53
N ILE A 213 -12.48 -1.99 -12.56
CA ILE A 213 -11.08 -1.95 -12.14
C ILE A 213 -10.17 -2.33 -13.31
N HIS A 214 -10.47 -3.44 -14.00
CA HIS A 214 -9.70 -3.89 -15.16
C HIS A 214 -9.58 -2.79 -16.23
N MET A 215 -10.71 -2.18 -16.60
CA MET A 215 -10.74 -1.08 -17.59
C MET A 215 -9.94 0.15 -17.10
N SER A 216 -10.08 0.50 -15.82
CA SER A 216 -9.37 1.64 -15.23
C SER A 216 -7.86 1.44 -15.21
N VAL A 217 -7.38 0.23 -14.91
CA VAL A 217 -5.94 -0.09 -14.86
C VAL A 217 -5.33 -0.05 -16.25
N HIS A 218 -6.04 -0.53 -17.27
CA HIS A 218 -5.56 -0.55 -18.66
C HIS A 218 -5.83 0.77 -19.41
N GLY A 219 -6.40 1.78 -18.75
CA GLY A 219 -6.74 3.06 -19.38
C GLY A 219 -7.81 2.95 -20.48
N HIS A 220 -8.59 1.87 -20.50
CA HIS A 220 -9.65 1.66 -21.47
C HIS A 220 -10.94 2.32 -21.01
N CYS A 221 -11.59 3.01 -21.96
CA CYS A 221 -12.94 3.53 -21.81
C CYS A 221 -13.89 2.72 -22.69
N CYS A 222 -15.20 2.81 -22.46
CA CYS A 222 -16.23 2.13 -23.25
C CYS A 222 -16.14 2.39 -24.77
N LYS A 223 -15.42 3.43 -25.18
CA LYS A 223 -15.18 3.79 -26.59
C LYS A 223 -14.00 3.05 -27.22
N ASN A 224 -13.04 2.61 -26.41
CA ASN A 224 -11.75 2.09 -26.87
C ASN A 224 -11.58 0.59 -26.58
N TYR A 225 -12.54 0.00 -25.87
CA TYR A 225 -12.50 -1.41 -25.53
C TYR A 225 -13.02 -2.26 -26.68
N THR A 226 -12.18 -3.17 -27.16
CA THR A 226 -12.57 -4.18 -28.15
C THR A 226 -12.55 -5.55 -27.48
N PRO A 227 -13.69 -6.26 -27.41
CA PRO A 227 -13.73 -7.62 -26.88
C PRO A 227 -12.81 -8.55 -27.68
N THR A 228 -12.17 -9.50 -26.99
CA THR A 228 -11.38 -10.54 -27.68
C THR A 228 -12.30 -11.56 -28.35
N GLU A 229 -11.81 -12.25 -29.37
CA GLU A 229 -12.56 -13.31 -30.06
C GLU A 229 -13.05 -14.39 -29.08
N TYR A 230 -12.22 -14.73 -28.09
CA TYR A 230 -12.60 -15.64 -27.01
C TYR A 230 -13.81 -15.15 -26.21
N MET A 231 -13.88 -13.86 -25.87
CA MET A 231 -15.05 -13.29 -25.17
C MET A 231 -16.32 -13.35 -26.00
N LEU A 232 -16.20 -13.16 -27.33
CA LEU A 232 -17.33 -13.27 -28.24
C LEU A 232 -17.83 -14.72 -28.35
N GLN A 233 -16.92 -15.70 -28.36
CA GLN A 233 -17.27 -17.13 -28.35
C GLN A 233 -17.99 -17.57 -27.07
N LEU A 234 -17.73 -16.90 -25.94
CA LEU A 234 -18.46 -17.14 -24.70
C LEU A 234 -19.89 -16.57 -24.72
N PHE A 235 -20.22 -15.70 -25.68
CA PHE A 235 -21.53 -15.08 -25.82
C PHE A 235 -22.56 -16.04 -26.48
N THR A 236 -22.87 -17.12 -25.77
CA THR A 236 -23.80 -18.18 -26.21
C THR A 236 -25.03 -18.26 -25.32
N SER A 237 -26.03 -19.07 -25.71
CA SER A 237 -27.26 -19.29 -24.95
C SER A 237 -27.02 -19.77 -23.51
N LYS A 238 -25.84 -20.37 -23.24
CA LYS A 238 -25.39 -20.81 -21.92
C LYS A 238 -25.34 -19.71 -20.85
N ILE A 239 -25.27 -18.44 -21.26
CA ILE A 239 -25.28 -17.30 -20.31
C ILE A 239 -26.61 -17.20 -19.54
N TYR A 240 -27.70 -17.73 -20.09
CA TYR A 240 -29.03 -17.74 -19.46
C TYR A 240 -29.34 -19.05 -18.74
N GLU A 241 -28.46 -20.04 -18.80
CA GLU A 241 -28.60 -21.27 -18.02
C GLU A 241 -28.30 -20.91 -16.56
N SER A 242 -29.32 -20.97 -15.71
CA SER A 242 -29.19 -20.68 -14.29
C SER A 242 -28.24 -21.70 -13.65
N SER A 243 -27.03 -21.28 -13.28
CA SER A 243 -26.16 -22.09 -12.43
C SER A 243 -26.83 -22.26 -11.06
N GLU A 244 -27.01 -23.50 -10.62
CA GLU A 244 -27.61 -23.85 -9.33
C GLU A 244 -26.76 -23.40 -8.11
N ASP A 245 -25.62 -22.74 -8.34
CA ASP A 245 -24.72 -22.17 -7.32
C ASP A 245 -25.24 -20.88 -6.66
N SER A 246 -26.56 -20.73 -6.52
CA SER A 246 -27.12 -19.75 -5.59
C SER A 246 -26.91 -20.23 -4.15
N VAL A 247 -25.67 -20.12 -3.66
CA VAL A 247 -25.34 -20.27 -2.25
C VAL A 247 -26.24 -19.30 -1.48
N GLN A 248 -27.15 -19.90 -0.71
CA GLN A 248 -27.99 -19.19 0.24
C GLN A 248 -27.08 -18.41 1.17
N THR A 249 -27.16 -17.08 1.15
CA THR A 249 -26.55 -16.21 2.15
C THR A 249 -27.35 -16.32 3.46
N SER A 250 -27.22 -17.45 4.15
CA SER A 250 -27.26 -17.46 5.61
C SER A 250 -25.84 -17.14 6.10
N GLU A 251 -25.76 -16.15 6.99
CA GLU A 251 -24.59 -15.70 7.78
C GLU A 251 -23.24 -16.32 7.37
N ILE A 252 -22.55 -15.67 6.45
CA ILE A 252 -21.25 -16.12 5.94
C ILE A 252 -20.16 -15.85 6.99
N SER A 253 -19.64 -16.93 7.56
CA SER A 253 -18.34 -16.98 8.25
C SER A 253 -17.21 -16.66 7.27
N ASP A 254 -16.19 -15.92 7.74
CA ASP A 254 -15.08 -15.35 6.98
C ASP A 254 -14.35 -16.32 6.01
N GLY A 255 -14.48 -17.63 6.23
CA GLY A 255 -13.88 -18.66 5.37
C GLY A 255 -14.44 -18.75 3.93
N ALA A 256 -15.72 -18.42 3.69
CA ALA A 256 -16.33 -18.62 2.37
C ALA A 256 -15.95 -17.55 1.33
N LEU A 257 -15.45 -16.39 1.77
CA LEU A 257 -14.99 -15.30 0.90
C LEU A 257 -13.76 -15.70 0.07
N ILE A 258 -12.93 -16.61 0.59
CA ILE A 258 -11.68 -17.04 -0.03
C ILE A 258 -11.94 -18.03 -1.17
N GLU A 259 -12.98 -18.87 -1.06
CA GLU A 259 -13.23 -19.92 -2.04
C GLU A 259 -13.78 -19.36 -3.38
N SER A 260 -14.45 -18.21 -3.35
CA SER A 260 -14.90 -17.49 -4.56
C SER A 260 -13.80 -16.65 -5.24
N LEU A 261 -12.59 -16.63 -4.67
CA LEU A 261 -11.42 -15.89 -5.16
C LEU A 261 -10.42 -16.77 -5.92
N LYS A 262 -10.74 -18.04 -6.22
CA LYS A 262 -9.90 -18.85 -7.12
C LYS A 262 -9.78 -18.14 -8.48
N LEU A 263 -8.61 -17.56 -8.72
CA LEU A 263 -8.20 -17.05 -10.03
C LEU A 263 -8.31 -18.23 -10.99
N ILE A 264 -9.10 -18.07 -12.05
CA ILE A 264 -8.94 -18.91 -13.23
C ILE A 264 -7.56 -18.55 -13.74
N GLU A 265 -6.60 -19.47 -13.64
CA GLU A 265 -5.29 -19.37 -14.26
C GLU A 265 -5.52 -19.15 -15.76
N ALA A 266 -5.43 -17.91 -16.20
CA ALA A 266 -5.29 -17.59 -17.60
C ALA A 266 -3.85 -17.90 -17.97
N GLY A 267 -3.67 -18.92 -18.80
CA GLY A 267 -2.38 -19.37 -19.29
C GLY A 267 -1.55 -18.23 -19.91
N GLU A 268 -0.24 -18.41 -19.78
CA GLU A 268 0.87 -17.74 -20.45
C GLU A 268 0.45 -16.57 -21.37
N ILE A 269 0.54 -15.36 -20.84
CA ILE A 269 0.66 -14.15 -21.65
C ILE A 269 2.17 -13.93 -21.81
N ASP A 270 2.69 -14.33 -22.97
CA ASP A 270 4.00 -13.91 -23.44
C ASP A 270 4.04 -12.37 -23.48
N LEU A 271 5.04 -11.80 -22.80
CA LEU A 271 5.39 -10.37 -22.81
C LEU A 271 5.95 -9.94 -24.17
#